data_AF-D8SHY2-F1
#
_entry.id   AF-D8SHY2-F1
#
_cell.length_a   1.000
_cell.length_b   1.000
_cell.length_c   1.000
_cell.angle_alpha   90.00
_cell.angle_beta   90.00
_cell.angle_gamma   90.00
#
_symmetry.space_group_name_H-M   'P 1'
#
loop_
_entity.id
_entity.type
_entity.pdbx_description
1 polymer ?
#
loop_
_entity_poly.entity_id
_entity_poly.type
_entity_poly.pdbx_seq_one_letter_code
_entity_poly.pdbx_strand_id
1 'polypeptide(L)' 'GDQIHLGRDPRIGVIALFMDYTCNLIIYIYTTSKSLWSSKTHGFGFDCWALMQEDGNLVVYGSLGSSFWSSFT' A
#
# COMPACT_ATOMS: atom_id res chain seq x y z
N GLY A 1 -13.17 -3.35 6.99
CA GLY A 1 -11.69 -3.39 6.98
C GLY A 1 -11.10 -1.99 7.10
N ASP A 2 -9.87 -1.89 7.61
CA ASP A 2 -9.13 -0.64 7.74
C ASP A 2 -8.47 -0.22 6.41
N GLN A 3 -8.46 1.08 6.13
CA GLN A 3 -7.96 1.66 4.88
C GLN A 3 -6.70 2.51 5.09
N ILE A 4 -5.74 2.36 4.17
CA ILE A 4 -4.55 3.19 4.05
C ILE A 4 -4.68 4.01 2.77
N HIS A 5 -4.85 5.32 2.93
CA HIS A 5 -4.91 6.27 1.84
C HIS A 5 -3.52 6.81 1.46
N LEU A 6 -3.43 7.52 0.33
CA LEU A 6 -2.23 8.24 -0.09
C LEU A 6 -1.63 9.06 1.05
N GLY A 7 -0.31 8.98 1.22
CA GLY A 7 0.40 9.76 2.22
C GLY A 7 0.19 9.30 3.67
N ARG A 8 -0.65 8.27 3.91
CA ARG A 8 -0.88 7.72 5.24
C ARG A 8 0.16 6.64 5.55
N ASP A 9 0.77 6.76 6.72
CA ASP A 9 1.79 5.86 7.25
C ASP A 9 1.35 5.36 8.65
N PRO A 10 0.84 4.12 8.76
CA PRO A 10 0.62 3.47 10.04
C PRO A 10 1.97 3.02 10.61
N ARG A 11 2.43 3.72 11.64
CA ARG A 11 3.74 3.51 12.26
C ARG A 11 3.67 2.50 13.39
N ILE A 12 4.27 1.32 13.21
CA ILE A 12 4.49 0.34 14.28
C ILE A 12 5.98 -0.04 14.28
N GLY A 13 6.77 0.58 15.16
CA GLY A 13 8.22 0.34 15.23
C GLY A 13 9.01 0.94 14.07
N VAL A 14 10.20 0.37 13.78
CA VAL A 14 11.16 0.84 12.76
C VAL A 14 10.69 0.63 11.32
N ILE A 15 9.64 -0.18 11.12
CA ILE A 15 9.10 -0.56 9.81
C ILE A 15 7.73 0.11 9.61
N ALA A 16 7.51 0.65 8.42
CA ALA A 16 6.30 1.35 8.03
C ALA A 16 5.73 0.77 6.73
N LEU A 17 4.40 0.83 6.60
CA LEU A 17 3.67 0.46 5.40
C LEU A 17 3.10 1.73 4.78
N PHE A 18 3.43 2.03 3.53
CA PHE A 18 3.13 3.32 2.93
C PHE A 18 2.60 3.18 1.51
N MET A 19 1.49 3.85 1.23
CA MET A 19 0.97 4.04 -0.13
C MET A 19 1.55 5.34 -0.69
N ASP A 20 2.46 5.21 -1.64
CA ASP A 20 3.07 6.38 -2.29
C ASP A 20 2.15 7.01 -3.36
N TYR A 21 2.54 8.20 -3.81
CA TYR A 21 1.79 8.99 -4.81
C TYR A 21 1.81 8.37 -6.22
N THR A 22 2.56 7.30 -6.43
CA THR A 22 2.67 6.59 -7.71
C THR A 22 1.83 5.32 -7.75
N CYS A 23 1.00 5.09 -6.72
CA CYS A 23 0.22 3.87 -6.53
C CYS A 23 1.06 2.65 -6.17
N ASN A 24 2.22 2.83 -5.55
CA ASN A 24 3.03 1.74 -5.06
C ASN A 24 2.86 1.58 -3.54
N LEU A 25 2.48 0.39 -3.10
CA LEU A 25 2.47 0.03 -1.70
C LEU A 25 3.87 -0.45 -1.31
N ILE A 26 4.48 0.19 -0.32
CA ILE A 26 5.87 -0.03 0.07
C ILE A 26 5.94 -0.40 1.55
N ILE A 27 6.74 -1.42 1.86
CA ILE A 27 7.23 -1.66 3.22
C ILE A 27 8.65 -1.12 3.29
N TYR A 28 8.93 -0.22 4.22
CA TYR A 28 10.24 0.40 4.36
C TYR A 28 10.65 0.59 5.81
N ILE A 29 11.95 0.73 6.03
CA ILE A 29 12.51 1.15 7.31
C ILE A 29 12.44 2.67 7.39
N TYR A 30 11.63 3.22 8.30
CA TYR A 30 11.38 4.66 8.33
C TYR A 30 12.63 5.48 8.70
N THR A 31 13.53 4.92 9.51
CA THR A 31 14.75 5.62 9.96
C THR A 31 15.81 5.77 8.88
N THR A 32 15.77 4.92 7.84
CA THR A 32 16.77 4.90 6.76
C THR A 32 16.15 5.10 5.39
N SER A 33 14.82 5.19 5.30
CA SER A 33 14.05 5.16 4.06
C SER A 33 14.36 3.95 3.15
N LYS A 34 14.92 2.86 3.71
CA LYS A 34 15.25 1.67 2.96
C LYS A 34 13.98 0.88 2.66
N SER A 35 13.64 0.77 1.38
CA SER A 35 12.58 -0.14 0.91
C SER A 35 12.98 -1.59 1.16
N LEU A 36 12.10 -2.35 1.79
CA LEU A 36 12.23 -3.79 2.05
C LEU A 36 11.42 -4.60 1.03
N TRP A 37 10.25 -4.11 0.65
CA TRP A 37 9.34 -4.74 -0.29
C TRP A 37 8.43 -3.71 -0.97
N SER A 38 7.91 -4.04 -2.15
CA SER A 38 6.95 -3.20 -2.89
C SER A 38 5.97 -4.07 -3.71
N SER A 39 4.73 -3.59 -3.87
CA SER A 39 3.69 -4.20 -4.73
C SER A 39 4.00 -4.11 -6.22
N LYS A 40 4.97 -3.28 -6.61
CA LYS A 40 5.40 -3.01 -7.99
C LYS A 40 4.27 -2.48 -8.89
N THR A 41 3.37 -1.69 -8.32
CA THR A 41 2.22 -1.07 -9.01
C THR A 41 2.45 0.41 -9.36
N HIS A 42 3.71 0.86 -9.30
CA HIS A 42 4.09 2.22 -9.68
C HIS A 42 3.58 2.56 -11.09
N GLY A 43 2.81 3.65 -11.21
CA GLY A 43 2.32 4.18 -12.48
C GLY A 43 1.08 3.47 -13.04
N PHE A 44 0.45 2.58 -12.27
CA PHE A 44 -0.76 1.89 -12.72
C PHE A 44 -2.01 2.78 -12.68
N GLY A 45 -1.97 3.91 -11.96
CA GLY A 45 -3.09 4.85 -11.87
C GLY A 45 -2.82 6.07 -10.98
N PHE A 46 -3.89 6.62 -10.38
CA PHE A 46 -3.89 7.74 -9.45
C PHE A 46 -4.93 7.52 -8.33
N ASP A 47 -4.85 8.33 -7.27
CA ASP A 47 -5.70 8.25 -6.06
C ASP A 47 -5.83 6.83 -5.50
N CYS A 48 -4.70 6.13 -5.47
CA CYS A 48 -4.66 4.75 -5.04
C CYS A 48 -4.66 4.61 -3.52
N TRP A 49 -5.16 3.47 -3.07
CA TRP A 49 -5.28 3.15 -1.65
C TRP A 49 -5.15 1.64 -1.46
N ALA A 50 -4.81 1.24 -0.24
CA ALA A 50 -4.78 -0.17 0.15
C ALA A 50 -5.85 -0.47 1.19
N LEU A 51 -6.43 -1.66 1.10
CA LEU A 51 -7.45 -2.16 2.00
C LEU A 51 -7.06 -3.53 2.52
N MET A 52 -7.10 -3.69 3.84
CA MET A 52 -7.17 -5.01 4.45
C MET A 52 -8.64 -5.44 4.45
N GLN A 53 -8.99 -6.35 3.54
CA GLN A 53 -10.33 -6.90 3.43
C GLN A 53 -10.64 -7.84 4.62
N GLU A 54 -11.92 -8.12 4.84
CA GLU A 54 -12.38 -8.92 5.99
C GLU A 54 -11.98 -10.40 5.90
N ASP A 55 -11.72 -10.88 4.68
CA ASP A 55 -11.27 -12.24 4.39
C ASP A 55 -9.76 -12.47 4.61
N GLY A 56 -9.00 -11.42 4.90
CA GLY A 56 -7.54 -11.54 5.04
C GLY A 56 -6.76 -11.09 3.80
N ASN A 57 -7.43 -10.62 2.74
CA ASN A 57 -6.78 -10.17 1.52
C ASN A 57 -6.37 -8.70 1.60
N LEU A 58 -5.08 -8.42 1.40
CA LEU A 58 -4.57 -7.07 1.24
C LEU A 58 -4.58 -6.72 -0.24
N VAL A 59 -5.36 -5.69 -0.60
CA VAL A 59 -5.56 -5.30 -2.00
C VAL A 59 -5.17 -3.84 -2.21
N VAL A 60 -4.48 -3.56 -3.32
CA VAL A 60 -4.23 -2.21 -3.82
C VAL A 60 -5.28 -1.87 -4.86
N TYR A 61 -5.98 -0.75 -4.65
CA TYR A 61 -7.00 -0.24 -5.54
C TYR A 61 -6.59 1.09 -6.17
N GLY A 62 -7.04 1.32 -7.41
CA GLY A 62 -7.06 2.65 -8.04
C GLY A 62 -8.35 3.42 -7.73
N SER A 63 -8.43 4.67 -8.19
CA SER A 63 -9.54 5.60 -7.90
C SER A 63 -10.94 5.09 -8.25
N LEU A 64 -11.08 4.23 -9.26
CA LEU A 64 -12.36 3.66 -9.73
C LEU A 64 -12.66 2.26 -9.16
N GLY A 65 -11.91 1.81 -8.15
CA GLY A 65 -12.08 0.48 -7.56
C GLY A 65 -11.43 -0.66 -8.35
N SER A 66 -10.67 -0.36 -9.41
CA SER A 66 -9.84 -1.34 -10.10
C SER A 66 -8.78 -1.91 -9.15
N SER A 67 -8.67 -3.24 -9.06
CA SER A 67 -7.60 -3.89 -8.29
C SER A 67 -6.31 -3.94 -9.10
N PHE A 68 -5.24 -3.36 -8.58
CA PHE A 68 -3.91 -3.39 -9.20
C PHE A 68 -3.01 -4.51 -8.67
N TRP A 69 -3.24 -4.94 -7.42
CA TRP A 69 -2.49 -6.01 -6.77
C TRP A 69 -3.30 -6.61 -5.62
N SER A 70 -3.08 -7.90 -5.31
CA SER A 70 -3.68 -8.61 -4.17
C SER A 70 -2.64 -9.55 -3.53
N SER A 71 -2.74 -9.80 -2.22
CA SER A 71 -1.93 -10.82 -1.53
C SER A 71 -2.37 -12.25 -1.83
N PHE A 72 -3.51 -12.44 -2.51
CA PHE A 72 -4.09 -13.72 -2.90
C PHE A 72 -4.36 -14.66 -1.72
N THR A 73 -4.86 -14.09 -0.63
CA THR A 73 -5.35 -14.80 0.56
C THR A 73 -6.86 -14.86 0.56
#